data_AF-A0A9E6NQD6-F1
#
_entry.id   AF-A0A9E6NQD6-F1
#
_cell.length_a   1.000
_cell.length_b   1.000
_cell.length_c   1.000
_cell.angle_alpha   90.00
_cell.angle_beta   90.00
_cell.angle_gamma   90.00
#
_symmetry.space_group_name_H-M   'P 1'
#
loop_
_entity.id
_entity.type
_entity.pdbx_description
1 polymer ?
#
loop_
_entity_poly.entity_id
_entity_poly.type
_entity_poly.pdbx_seq_one_letter_code
_entity_poly.pdbx_strand_id
1 'polypeptide(L)'
;MIRLMVFLLSIYSCAAYSASTEHSLICKEADQNADQASLTLSFEGGVFALDNADRGCRSDYVAREVAGGENKVIIFSYPTSDDMGPNAQVMIFFAVAKGGKAAYIGDIPASASELEDGTYKDIQQSGDSIYENVYRIESTKVVALTPGKELIISGEQCVYKEVGNIICQKMKGTFKKPVCVLNNGERKVLADAKECMDMRGNL
;
A
#
# COMPACT_ATOMS: atom_id res chain seq x y z
N MET A 1 -42.99 15.58 24.97
CA MET A 1 -41.57 15.23 25.19
C MET A 1 -41.07 14.02 24.38
N ILE A 2 -41.94 13.28 23.67
CA ILE A 2 -41.52 12.11 22.85
C ILE A 2 -41.09 12.52 21.41
N ARG A 3 -41.61 13.64 20.88
CA ARG A 3 -41.29 14.12 19.52
C ARG A 3 -39.89 14.73 19.36
N LEU A 4 -39.21 15.10 20.46
CA LEU A 4 -37.88 15.72 20.40
C LEU A 4 -36.73 14.70 20.40
N MET A 5 -36.98 13.45 20.83
CA MET A 5 -35.95 12.39 20.86
C MET A 5 -35.76 11.68 19.51
N VAL A 6 -36.78 11.69 18.64
CA VAL A 6 -36.70 11.02 17.32
C VAL A 6 -35.86 11.82 16.31
N PHE A 7 -35.74 13.14 16.50
CA PHE A 7 -34.95 14.02 15.62
C PHE A 7 -33.44 14.01 15.93
N LEU A 8 -33.04 13.58 17.13
CA LEU A 8 -31.62 13.48 17.50
C LEU A 8 -30.97 12.16 17.03
N LEU A 9 -31.76 11.11 16.81
CA LEU A 9 -31.28 9.83 16.27
C LEU A 9 -31.01 9.85 14.77
N SER A 10 -31.57 10.81 14.02
CA SER A 10 -31.36 10.93 12.57
C SER A 10 -30.08 11.68 12.20
N ILE A 11 -29.48 12.41 13.15
CA ILE A 11 -28.23 13.17 12.92
C ILE A 11 -27.00 12.29 13.15
N TYR A 12 -27.15 11.14 13.82
CA TYR A 12 -26.05 10.20 14.11
C TYR A 12 -25.83 9.13 13.04
N SER A 13 -26.60 9.13 11.94
CA SER A 13 -26.56 8.09 10.90
C SER A 13 -25.83 8.47 9.62
N CYS A 14 -25.27 9.69 9.51
CA CYS A 14 -24.64 10.16 8.27
C CYS A 14 -23.17 10.52 8.47
N ALA A 15 -22.35 9.53 8.80
CA ALA A 15 -20.91 9.56 8.49
C ALA A 15 -20.36 8.13 8.34
N ALA A 16 -21.13 7.23 7.73
CA ALA A 16 -20.54 6.05 7.12
C ALA A 16 -19.88 6.54 5.83
N TYR A 17 -18.59 6.88 5.89
CA TYR A 17 -17.80 7.06 4.68
C TYR A 17 -17.87 5.74 3.91
N SER A 18 -18.56 5.74 2.77
CA SER A 18 -18.59 4.58 1.88
C SER A 18 -17.15 4.26 1.49
N ALA A 19 -16.69 3.05 1.80
CA ALA A 19 -15.47 2.51 1.24
C ALA A 19 -15.54 2.63 -0.29
N SER A 20 -14.39 2.83 -0.94
CA SER A 20 -14.32 2.94 -2.40
C SER A 20 -14.96 1.70 -3.04
N THR A 21 -15.78 1.88 -4.07
CA THR A 21 -16.43 0.75 -4.75
C THR A 21 -15.39 -0.11 -5.47
N GLU A 22 -15.35 -1.39 -5.11
CA GLU A 22 -14.48 -2.40 -5.71
C GLU A 22 -15.21 -3.22 -6.78
N HIS A 23 -14.51 -3.51 -7.87
CA HIS A 23 -15.01 -4.34 -8.96
C HIS A 23 -13.99 -5.42 -9.31
N SER A 24 -14.38 -6.68 -9.19
CA SER A 24 -13.59 -7.77 -9.76
C SER A 24 -13.59 -7.66 -11.29
N LEU A 25 -12.41 -7.80 -11.90
CA LEU A 25 -12.23 -7.69 -13.34
C LEU A 25 -12.14 -9.08 -13.98
N ILE A 26 -12.89 -9.27 -15.07
CA ILE A 26 -12.79 -10.44 -15.93
C ILE A 26 -11.57 -10.27 -16.82
N CYS A 27 -10.65 -11.25 -16.74
CA CYS A 27 -9.45 -11.28 -17.55
C CYS A 27 -9.62 -12.14 -18.81
N LYS A 28 -9.10 -11.65 -19.94
CA LYS A 28 -8.97 -12.38 -21.21
C LYS A 28 -7.60 -12.13 -21.82
N GLU A 29 -6.90 -13.20 -22.19
CA GLU A 29 -5.67 -13.11 -22.98
C GLU A 29 -6.04 -12.76 -24.43
N ALA A 30 -5.26 -11.87 -25.06
CA ALA A 30 -5.44 -11.61 -26.49
C ALA A 30 -4.99 -12.81 -27.33
N ASP A 31 -5.62 -12.99 -28.49
CA ASP A 31 -5.27 -14.04 -29.44
C ASP A 31 -3.78 -13.99 -29.81
N GLN A 32 -3.17 -15.17 -29.93
CA GLN A 32 -1.72 -15.45 -30.05
C GLN A 32 -0.98 -14.81 -31.25
N ASN A 33 -1.60 -13.89 -31.98
CA ASN A 33 -1.07 -13.23 -33.18
C ASN A 33 -0.60 -11.78 -32.93
N ALA A 34 -0.60 -11.29 -31.69
CA ALA A 34 -0.01 -9.99 -31.35
C ALA A 34 1.42 -10.19 -30.82
N ASP A 35 2.38 -9.47 -31.39
CA ASP A 35 3.82 -9.51 -31.01
C ASP A 35 4.09 -9.09 -29.54
N GLN A 36 3.06 -8.71 -28.79
CA GLN A 36 3.08 -8.46 -27.36
C GLN A 36 1.87 -9.13 -26.73
N ALA A 37 2.09 -9.91 -25.67
CA ALA A 37 1.02 -10.49 -24.87
C ALA A 37 0.19 -9.37 -24.23
N SER A 38 -0.87 -8.94 -24.91
CA SER A 38 -1.78 -7.93 -24.38
C SER A 38 -2.91 -8.63 -23.63
N LEU A 39 -3.17 -8.17 -22.41
CA LEU A 39 -4.21 -8.74 -21.56
C LEU A 39 -5.38 -7.76 -21.48
N THR A 40 -6.60 -8.26 -21.66
CA THR A 40 -7.82 -7.46 -21.60
C THR A 40 -8.53 -7.71 -20.27
N LEU A 41 -8.74 -6.65 -19.49
CA LEU A 41 -9.52 -6.67 -18.25
C LEU A 41 -10.87 -5.97 -18.46
N SER A 42 -11.95 -6.49 -17.88
CA SER A 42 -13.27 -5.89 -18.08
C SER A 42 -14.20 -6.05 -16.88
N PHE A 43 -15.05 -5.04 -16.68
CA PHE A 43 -16.23 -5.07 -15.82
C PHE A 43 -17.31 -4.15 -16.43
N GLU A 44 -18.47 -4.03 -15.79
CA GLU A 44 -19.57 -3.20 -16.28
C GLU A 44 -19.16 -1.74 -16.55
N GLY A 45 -18.20 -1.19 -15.78
CA GLY A 45 -17.71 0.18 -15.93
C GLY A 45 -16.61 0.41 -16.96
N GLY A 46 -16.09 -0.63 -17.64
CA GLY A 46 -15.09 -0.44 -18.70
C GLY A 46 -14.27 -1.66 -19.10
N VAL A 47 -13.48 -1.48 -20.16
CA VAL A 47 -12.55 -2.48 -20.71
C VAL A 47 -11.15 -1.87 -20.82
N PHE A 48 -10.15 -2.54 -20.26
CA PHE A 48 -8.78 -2.06 -20.17
C PHE A 48 -7.80 -3.03 -20.83
N ALA A 49 -6.78 -2.50 -21.50
CA ALA A 49 -5.66 -3.27 -22.01
C ALA A 49 -4.44 -3.10 -21.08
N LEU A 50 -3.76 -4.19 -20.76
CA LEU A 50 -2.51 -4.23 -20.00
C LEU A 50 -1.37 -4.68 -20.92
N ASP A 51 -0.30 -3.88 -20.94
CA ASP A 51 0.93 -4.18 -21.69
C ASP A 51 1.97 -4.92 -20.84
N ASN A 52 1.80 -4.94 -19.51
CA ASN A 52 2.63 -5.72 -18.59
C ASN A 52 1.81 -6.91 -18.07
N ALA A 53 1.78 -7.98 -18.86
CA ALA A 53 0.96 -9.17 -18.64
C ALA A 53 1.74 -10.32 -17.97
N ASP A 54 2.80 -10.03 -17.22
CA ASP A 54 3.70 -11.06 -16.65
C ASP A 54 2.96 -12.13 -15.82
N ARG A 55 1.85 -11.75 -15.17
CA ARG A 55 1.01 -12.67 -14.38
C ARG A 55 -0.12 -13.35 -15.17
N GLY A 56 -0.40 -12.88 -16.38
CA GLY A 56 -1.52 -13.35 -17.21
C GLY A 56 -2.86 -13.32 -16.50
N CYS A 57 -3.81 -14.16 -16.94
CA CYS A 57 -5.12 -14.30 -16.28
C CYS A 57 -5.11 -15.20 -15.04
N ARG A 58 -3.93 -15.59 -14.54
CA ARG A 58 -3.78 -16.34 -13.29
C ARG A 58 -3.84 -15.45 -12.05
N SER A 59 -3.68 -14.15 -12.22
CA SER A 59 -3.81 -13.15 -11.17
C SER A 59 -5.26 -12.75 -10.99
N ASP A 60 -5.65 -12.47 -9.74
CA ASP A 60 -6.90 -11.79 -9.46
C ASP A 60 -6.72 -10.29 -9.70
N TYR A 61 -7.64 -9.71 -10.45
CA TYR A 61 -7.63 -8.29 -10.79
C TYR A 61 -8.85 -7.58 -10.17
N VAL A 62 -8.60 -6.46 -9.49
CA VAL A 62 -9.64 -5.62 -8.87
C VAL A 62 -9.49 -4.18 -9.33
N ALA A 63 -10.58 -3.54 -9.75
CA ALA A 63 -10.66 -2.12 -10.04
C ALA A 63 -11.31 -1.36 -8.88
N ARG A 64 -10.75 -0.18 -8.55
CA ARG A 64 -11.34 0.80 -7.63
C ARG A 64 -11.45 2.16 -8.30
N GLU A 65 -12.59 2.80 -8.16
CA GLU A 65 -12.80 4.17 -8.64
C GLU A 65 -12.13 5.18 -7.69
N VAL A 66 -11.45 6.19 -8.25
CA VAL A 66 -10.79 7.22 -7.46
C VAL A 66 -11.82 8.27 -6.99
N ALA A 67 -11.98 8.42 -5.68
CA ALA A 67 -12.88 9.41 -5.09
C ALA A 67 -12.53 10.84 -5.56
N GLY A 68 -13.53 11.57 -6.07
CA GLY A 68 -13.35 12.93 -6.61
C GLY A 68 -12.60 13.02 -7.94
N GLY A 69 -12.13 11.89 -8.48
CA GLY A 69 -11.51 11.79 -9.79
C GLY A 69 -12.50 11.22 -10.80
N GLU A 70 -13.37 12.06 -11.37
CA GLU A 70 -14.27 11.61 -12.43
C GLU A 70 -13.47 10.89 -13.52
N ASN A 71 -13.87 9.64 -13.79
CA ASN A 71 -13.28 8.77 -14.79
C ASN A 71 -11.81 8.36 -14.52
N LYS A 72 -11.44 8.00 -13.28
CA LYS A 72 -10.13 7.39 -12.98
C LYS A 72 -10.29 6.10 -12.19
N VAL A 73 -9.57 5.06 -12.59
CA VAL A 73 -9.61 3.73 -11.99
C VAL A 73 -8.20 3.28 -11.64
N ILE A 74 -8.04 2.74 -10.43
CA ILE A 74 -6.85 2.03 -10.00
C ILE A 74 -7.14 0.54 -10.13
N ILE A 75 -6.24 -0.20 -10.78
CA ILE A 75 -6.35 -1.64 -10.95
C ILE A 75 -5.25 -2.30 -10.13
N PHE A 76 -5.65 -3.23 -9.27
CA PHE A 76 -4.80 -4.05 -8.43
C PHE A 76 -4.68 -5.43 -9.07
N SER A 77 -3.46 -5.88 -9.33
CA SER A 77 -3.15 -7.26 -9.70
C SER A 77 -2.52 -7.95 -8.52
N TYR A 78 -3.22 -8.94 -7.98
CA TYR A 78 -2.75 -9.70 -6.82
C TYR A 78 -1.72 -10.77 -7.23
N PRO A 79 -0.78 -11.12 -6.34
CA PRO A 79 0.23 -12.14 -6.63
C PRO A 79 -0.42 -13.48 -6.98
N THR A 80 0.15 -14.20 -7.94
CA THR A 80 -0.30 -15.56 -8.26
C THR A 80 0.21 -16.55 -7.20
N SER A 81 -0.24 -17.81 -7.27
CA SER A 81 0.26 -18.89 -6.41
C SER A 81 1.79 -19.01 -6.40
N ASP A 82 2.43 -18.70 -7.54
CA ASP A 82 3.87 -18.85 -7.71
C ASP A 82 4.64 -17.64 -7.16
N ASP A 83 3.94 -16.51 -6.99
CA ASP A 83 4.47 -15.25 -6.45
C ASP A 83 4.25 -15.13 -4.94
N MET A 84 3.54 -16.08 -4.32
CA MET A 84 3.25 -16.06 -2.89
C MET A 84 4.51 -16.27 -2.06
N GLY A 85 4.71 -15.41 -1.07
CA GLY A 85 5.87 -15.44 -0.18
C GLY A 85 6.00 -14.15 0.63
N PRO A 86 7.02 -14.04 1.48
CA PRO A 86 7.23 -12.86 2.33
C PRO A 86 7.52 -11.57 1.56
N ASN A 87 7.83 -11.68 0.25
CA ASN A 87 8.09 -10.57 -0.66
C ASN A 87 7.02 -10.46 -1.76
N ALA A 88 5.86 -11.10 -1.57
CA ALA A 88 4.77 -11.01 -2.54
C ALA A 88 4.32 -9.55 -2.69
N GLN A 89 3.98 -9.15 -3.92
CA GLN A 89 3.65 -7.78 -4.25
C GLN A 89 2.32 -7.71 -4.99
N VAL A 90 1.54 -6.66 -4.71
CA VAL A 90 0.38 -6.27 -5.50
C VAL A 90 0.84 -5.23 -6.51
N MET A 91 0.69 -5.53 -7.80
CA MET A 91 1.05 -4.61 -8.87
C MET A 91 -0.10 -3.62 -9.08
N ILE A 92 0.24 -2.34 -9.15
CA ILE A 92 -0.73 -1.26 -9.25
C ILE A 92 -0.68 -0.65 -10.64
N PHE A 93 -1.84 -0.53 -11.25
CA PHE A 93 -2.03 0.11 -12.54
C PHE A 93 -3.02 1.25 -12.43
N PHE A 94 -2.83 2.27 -13.26
CA PHE A 94 -3.72 3.41 -13.38
C PHE A 94 -4.34 3.44 -14.77
N ALA A 95 -5.66 3.65 -14.82
CA ALA A 95 -6.40 3.78 -16.06
C ALA A 95 -7.37 4.98 -15.98
N VAL A 96 -7.64 5.57 -17.13
CA VAL A 96 -8.79 6.48 -17.29
C VAL A 96 -10.03 5.61 -17.48
N ALA A 97 -11.12 5.92 -16.78
CA ALA A 97 -12.37 5.16 -16.87
C ALA A 97 -12.99 5.28 -18.27
N LYS A 98 -13.87 4.33 -18.62
CA LYS A 98 -14.41 4.08 -19.97
C LYS A 98 -13.44 3.41 -20.94
N GLY A 99 -12.26 3.03 -20.45
CA GLY A 99 -11.38 2.07 -21.10
C GLY A 99 -10.13 2.68 -21.73
N GLY A 100 -9.30 1.80 -22.26
CA GLY A 100 -7.98 2.15 -22.81
C GLY A 100 -6.86 1.39 -22.13
N LYS A 101 -5.63 1.88 -22.28
CA LYS A 101 -4.45 1.23 -21.73
C LYS A 101 -4.27 1.57 -20.25
N ALA A 102 -4.19 0.55 -19.40
CA ALA A 102 -3.82 0.70 -18.00
C ALA A 102 -2.29 0.76 -17.89
N ALA A 103 -1.78 1.85 -17.31
CA ALA A 103 -0.35 2.04 -17.12
C ALA A 103 0.08 1.47 -15.78
N TYR A 104 1.12 0.65 -15.75
CA TYR A 104 1.75 0.24 -14.50
C TYR A 104 2.38 1.46 -13.80
N ILE A 105 2.09 1.62 -12.50
CA ILE A 105 2.54 2.76 -11.70
C ILE A 105 3.36 2.35 -10.48
N GLY A 106 3.54 1.06 -10.21
CA GLY A 106 4.40 0.58 -9.13
C GLY A 106 3.74 -0.56 -8.36
N ASP A 107 4.41 -0.97 -7.28
CA ASP A 107 4.00 -2.09 -6.45
C ASP A 107 3.81 -1.65 -5.00
N ILE A 108 2.96 -2.37 -4.28
CA ILE A 108 2.92 -2.38 -2.81
C ILE A 108 3.10 -3.81 -2.31
N PRO A 109 3.67 -4.02 -1.10
CA PRO A 109 3.70 -5.34 -0.49
C PRO A 109 2.29 -5.93 -0.36
N ALA A 110 2.15 -7.24 -0.60
CA ALA A 110 0.86 -7.91 -0.46
C ALA A 110 0.37 -7.99 0.99
N SER A 111 1.27 -7.81 1.95
CA SER A 111 0.97 -7.65 3.38
C SER A 111 0.48 -6.24 3.76
N ALA A 112 0.52 -5.28 2.83
CA ALA A 112 0.11 -3.92 3.13
C ALA A 112 -1.40 -3.83 3.38
N SER A 113 -1.75 -3.15 4.46
CA SER A 113 -3.13 -2.90 4.90
C SER A 113 -3.53 -1.47 4.58
N GLU A 114 -4.71 -1.28 4.03
CA GLU A 114 -5.24 0.06 3.75
C GLU A 114 -5.65 0.78 5.04
N LEU A 115 -5.29 2.06 5.13
CA LEU A 115 -5.64 2.98 6.21
C LEU A 115 -6.84 3.85 5.81
N GLU A 116 -7.46 4.51 6.80
CA GLU A 116 -8.66 5.35 6.59
C GLU A 116 -8.44 6.51 5.62
N ASP A 117 -7.20 6.98 5.47
CA ASP A 117 -6.81 8.05 4.56
C ASP A 117 -6.50 7.58 3.12
N GLY A 118 -6.68 6.28 2.85
CA GLY A 118 -6.41 5.65 1.55
C GLY A 118 -4.93 5.37 1.28
N THR A 119 -4.06 5.52 2.29
CA THR A 119 -2.68 5.04 2.22
C THR A 119 -2.58 3.57 2.64
N TYR A 120 -1.47 2.92 2.31
CA TYR A 120 -1.26 1.49 2.57
C TYR A 120 -0.08 1.31 3.51
N LYS A 121 -0.33 0.76 4.69
CA LYS A 121 0.70 0.48 5.69
C LYS A 121 1.15 -0.97 5.62
N ASP A 122 2.45 -1.16 5.47
CA ASP A 122 3.12 -2.46 5.56
C ASP A 122 4.03 -2.51 6.77
N ILE A 123 4.04 -3.64 7.47
CA ILE A 123 5.01 -3.93 8.54
C ILE A 123 5.73 -5.22 8.19
N GLN A 124 7.04 -5.13 7.98
CA GLN A 124 7.86 -6.27 7.57
C GLN A 124 9.12 -6.38 8.42
N GLN A 125 9.46 -7.59 8.85
CA GLN A 125 10.76 -7.87 9.43
C GLN A 125 11.78 -8.18 8.32
N SER A 126 12.90 -7.48 8.32
CA SER A 126 14.02 -7.74 7.42
C SER A 126 15.33 -7.68 8.19
N GLY A 127 16.02 -8.82 8.25
CA GLY A 127 17.26 -9.00 9.01
C GLY A 127 17.07 -8.63 10.49
N ASP A 128 17.83 -7.63 10.92
CA ASP A 128 17.95 -7.20 12.31
C ASP A 128 16.89 -6.16 12.74
N SER A 129 15.89 -5.89 11.91
CA SER A 129 14.95 -4.80 12.13
C SER A 129 13.54 -5.11 11.62
N ILE A 130 12.55 -4.46 12.23
CA ILE A 130 11.16 -4.43 11.76
C ILE A 130 10.91 -3.03 11.19
N TYR A 131 10.36 -2.96 10.00
CA TYR A 131 10.10 -1.72 9.28
C TYR A 131 8.60 -1.51 9.17
N GLU A 132 8.16 -0.27 9.38
CA GLU A 132 6.82 0.19 9.02
C GLU A 132 6.97 1.22 7.90
N ASN A 133 6.40 0.90 6.74
CA ASN A 133 6.36 1.77 5.58
C ASN A 133 4.92 2.09 5.23
N VAL A 134 4.66 3.34 4.85
CA VAL A 134 3.36 3.78 4.37
C VAL A 134 3.49 4.16 2.90
N TYR A 135 2.64 3.60 2.05
CA TYR A 135 2.62 3.84 0.62
C TYR A 135 1.39 4.65 0.25
N ARG A 136 1.57 5.62 -0.65
CA ARG A 136 0.48 6.37 -1.27
C ARG A 136 0.44 6.05 -2.75
N ILE A 137 -0.73 5.68 -3.26
CA ILE A 137 -0.96 5.48 -4.69
C ILE A 137 -1.32 6.83 -5.30
N GLU A 138 -0.47 7.34 -6.19
CA GLU A 138 -0.72 8.55 -6.98
C GLU A 138 -1.04 8.16 -8.43
N SER A 139 -1.54 9.09 -9.25
CA SER A 139 -1.98 8.78 -10.62
C SER A 139 -0.87 8.28 -11.56
N THR A 140 0.40 8.54 -11.23
CA THR A 140 1.54 8.19 -12.09
C THR A 140 2.54 7.27 -11.41
N LYS A 141 2.45 7.10 -10.09
CA LYS A 141 3.40 6.29 -9.32
C LYS A 141 2.85 5.87 -7.96
N VAL A 142 3.36 4.78 -7.42
CA VAL A 142 3.30 4.46 -5.99
C VAL A 142 4.46 5.15 -5.28
N VAL A 143 4.21 5.79 -4.15
CA VAL A 143 5.22 6.53 -3.37
C VAL A 143 5.28 5.98 -1.95
N ALA A 144 6.47 5.56 -1.50
CA ALA A 144 6.73 5.34 -0.09
C ALA A 144 6.89 6.69 0.63
N LEU A 145 6.05 6.94 1.63
CA LEU A 145 6.10 8.14 2.46
C LEU A 145 7.30 8.05 3.41
N THR A 146 7.98 9.19 3.58
CA THR A 146 9.14 9.31 4.47
C THR A 146 8.87 10.37 5.56
N PRO A 147 9.41 10.20 6.78
CA PRO A 147 10.15 9.03 7.26
C PRO A 147 9.28 7.78 7.37
N GLY A 148 9.86 6.62 7.04
CA GLY A 148 9.36 5.34 7.53
C GLY A 148 9.79 5.13 8.99
N LYS A 149 9.24 4.12 9.65
CA LYS A 149 9.70 3.74 11.01
C LYS A 149 10.50 2.45 10.94
N GLU A 150 11.48 2.35 11.82
CA GLU A 150 12.32 1.17 11.95
C GLU A 150 12.52 0.87 13.43
N LEU A 151 12.28 -0.39 13.80
CA LEU A 151 12.52 -0.92 15.12
C LEU A 151 13.69 -1.90 15.03
N ILE A 152 14.87 -1.47 15.49
CA ILE A 152 16.09 -2.26 15.48
C ILE A 152 16.05 -3.23 16.66
N ILE A 153 16.02 -4.52 16.38
CA ILE A 153 15.75 -5.60 17.35
C ILE A 153 16.95 -6.53 17.55
N SER A 154 17.92 -6.44 16.67
CA SER A 154 19.26 -7.02 16.82
C SER A 154 20.28 -6.12 16.11
N GLY A 155 21.58 -6.41 16.27
CA GLY A 155 22.63 -5.68 15.57
C GLY A 155 22.89 -4.25 16.06
N GLU A 156 23.90 -3.64 15.46
CA GLU A 156 24.37 -2.28 15.76
C GLU A 156 24.21 -1.41 14.52
N GLN A 157 23.62 -0.23 14.70
CA GLN A 157 23.27 0.68 13.60
C GLN A 157 23.75 2.10 13.92
N CYS A 158 24.06 2.86 12.87
CA CYS A 158 24.41 4.27 12.94
C CYS A 158 23.11 5.09 13.07
N VAL A 159 22.87 5.69 14.24
CA VAL A 159 21.65 6.43 14.58
C VAL A 159 22.01 7.85 15.02
N TYR A 160 21.33 8.83 14.46
CA TYR A 160 21.46 10.24 14.82
C TYR A 160 20.51 10.56 15.97
N LYS A 161 21.01 11.28 16.98
CA LYS A 161 20.17 11.64 18.14
C LYS A 161 18.97 12.51 17.74
N GLU A 162 19.19 13.46 16.82
CA GLU A 162 18.22 14.48 16.41
C GLU A 162 18.43 14.82 14.93
N VAL A 163 17.40 15.41 14.30
CA VAL A 163 17.48 15.92 12.93
C VAL A 163 18.53 17.03 12.85
N GLY A 164 19.39 16.98 11.83
CA GLY A 164 20.45 17.98 11.60
C GLY A 164 21.80 17.63 12.24
N ASN A 165 21.87 16.63 13.12
CA ASN A 165 23.16 16.14 13.62
C ASN A 165 24.02 15.58 12.48
N ILE A 166 25.31 15.89 12.52
CA ILE A 166 26.29 15.48 11.50
C ILE A 166 26.94 14.13 11.86
N ILE A 167 27.04 13.83 13.16
CA ILE A 167 27.68 12.62 13.67
C ILE A 167 26.59 11.66 14.15
N CYS A 168 26.60 10.43 13.65
CA CYS A 168 25.77 9.37 14.19
C CYS A 168 26.47 8.65 15.35
N GLN A 169 25.67 8.08 16.23
CA GLN A 169 26.11 7.21 17.31
C GLN A 169 25.79 5.77 16.94
N LYS A 170 26.68 4.85 17.28
CA LYS A 170 26.39 3.43 17.12
C LYS A 170 25.46 2.99 18.24
N MET A 171 24.26 2.56 17.89
CA MET A 171 23.25 2.08 18.82
C MET A 171 22.93 0.62 18.52
N LYS A 172 22.86 -0.20 19.58
CA LYS A 172 22.58 -1.63 19.48
C LYS A 172 21.14 -1.90 19.90
N GLY A 173 20.34 -2.43 18.97
CA GLY A 173 19.03 -2.97 19.26
C GLY A 173 19.12 -4.39 19.82
N THR A 174 18.20 -4.75 20.70
CA THR A 174 18.01 -6.13 21.17
C THR A 174 16.52 -6.43 21.32
N PHE A 175 16.11 -7.69 21.20
CA PHE A 175 14.70 -8.09 21.43
C PHE A 175 14.14 -7.57 22.77
N LYS A 176 14.97 -7.51 23.82
CA LYS A 176 14.59 -6.99 25.14
C LYS A 176 14.54 -5.46 25.23
N LYS A 177 15.36 -4.79 24.41
CA LYS A 177 15.51 -3.33 24.39
C LYS A 177 15.72 -2.89 22.93
N PRO A 178 14.64 -2.88 22.12
CA PRO A 178 14.76 -2.49 20.73
C PRO A 178 14.90 -0.97 20.63
N VAL A 179 15.53 -0.49 19.56
CA VAL A 179 15.75 0.95 19.32
C VAL A 179 14.80 1.41 18.22
N CYS A 180 13.95 2.38 18.54
CA CYS A 180 13.02 2.98 17.59
C CYS A 180 13.68 4.15 16.87
N VAL A 181 13.60 4.18 15.54
CA VAL A 181 14.14 5.26 14.71
C VAL A 181 13.15 5.63 13.59
N LEU A 182 13.20 6.89 13.19
CA LEU A 182 12.62 7.38 11.94
C LEU A 182 13.67 7.25 10.84
N ASN A 183 13.34 6.54 9.77
CA ASN A 183 14.24 6.23 8.66
C ASN A 183 13.83 7.02 7.40
N ASN A 184 14.72 7.91 6.96
CA ASN A 184 14.57 8.72 5.75
C ASN A 184 15.31 8.13 4.53
N GLY A 185 15.59 6.82 4.53
CA GLY A 185 16.42 6.12 3.55
C GLY A 185 17.91 6.21 3.88
N GLU A 186 18.47 7.42 3.92
CA GLU A 186 19.90 7.62 4.18
C GLU A 186 20.23 7.83 5.66
N ARG A 187 19.24 8.24 6.46
CA ARG A 187 19.44 8.62 7.87
C ARG A 187 18.39 8.00 8.77
N LYS A 188 18.86 7.46 9.89
CA LYS A 188 18.07 6.94 11.00
C LYS A 188 18.15 7.90 12.17
N VAL A 189 17.04 8.55 12.52
CA VAL A 189 16.98 9.50 13.64
C VAL A 189 16.27 8.83 14.80
N LEU A 190 16.85 8.89 16.00
CA LEU A 190 16.27 8.31 17.21
C LEU A 190 14.87 8.87 17.45
N ALA A 191 13.93 7.98 17.73
CA ALA A 191 12.54 8.31 18.00
C ALA A 191 12.11 7.83 19.39
N ASP A 192 11.00 8.38 19.90
CA ASP A 192 10.39 7.84 21.11
C ASP A 192 9.94 6.39 20.86
N ALA A 193 10.12 5.52 21.85
CA ALA A 193 9.72 4.12 21.75
C ALA A 193 8.23 3.93 21.42
N LYS A 194 7.38 4.90 21.77
CA LYS A 194 5.95 4.93 21.46
C LYS A 194 5.65 4.96 19.96
N GLU A 195 6.50 5.60 19.17
CA GLU A 195 6.33 5.69 17.71
C GLU A 195 6.36 4.30 17.04
N CYS A 196 7.11 3.37 17.64
CA CYS A 196 7.29 2.01 17.16
C CYS A 196 6.47 0.96 17.94
N MET A 197 5.48 1.37 18.74
CA MET A 197 4.75 0.41 19.59
C MET A 197 4.01 -0.66 18.79
N ASP A 198 3.37 -0.28 17.69
CA ASP A 198 2.58 -1.19 16.86
C ASP A 198 3.45 -2.28 16.20
N MET A 199 4.74 -2.00 16.00
CA MET A 199 5.69 -2.96 15.45
C MET A 199 6.16 -4.01 16.47
N ARG A 200 5.99 -3.77 17.78
CA ARG A 200 6.41 -4.72 18.83
C ARG A 200 5.52 -5.95 18.92
N GLY A 201 4.29 -5.90 18.41
CA GLY A 201 3.41 -7.07 18.33
C GLY A 201 3.99 -8.20 17.45
N ASN A 202 5.03 -7.90 16.67
CA ASN A 202 5.72 -8.85 15.79
C ASN A 202 7.04 -9.39 16.38
N LEU A 203 7.34 -9.13 17.66
CA LEU A 203 8.49 -9.68 18.41
C LEU A 203 8.06 -10.84 19.30
#